data_AF-A0A7G1KP51-F1
#
_entry.id   AF-A0A7G1KP51-F1
#
_cell.length_a   1.000
_cell.length_b   1.000
_cell.length_c   1.000
_cell.angle_alpha   90.00
_cell.angle_beta   90.00
_cell.angle_gamma   90.00
#
_symmetry.space_group_name_H-M   'P 1'
#
loop_
_entity.id
_entity.type
_entity.pdbx_description
1 polymer ?
#
loop_
_entity_poly.entity_id
_entity_poly.type
_entity_poly.pdbx_seq_one_letter_code
_entity_poly.pdbx_strand_id
1 'polypeptide(L)'
;MEDVVNAQLSTERRNTLARWSFLQWAVFVVGVAHIAWAIAGWIAEPSFAVGEHAPATPVLGMDYNGWHAVAGLLLFGPALVAALRKPWAAWYCVIAALGGGFGVGFWALFSDHVLMLSFPHHHMDAIEHIVTGVVLLGLVAVQAVRDGGLRSVLGLR
;
A
#
# COMPACT_ATOMS: atom_id res chain seq x y z
N MET A 1 30.44 4.83 -32.74
CA MET A 1 29.19 5.64 -32.74
C MET A 1 28.06 4.90 -32.02
N GLU A 2 27.92 3.58 -32.24
CA GLU A 2 27.00 2.71 -31.48
C GLU A 2 27.27 2.72 -29.96
N ASP A 3 28.53 2.76 -29.51
CA ASP A 3 28.83 2.81 -28.06
C ASP A 3 28.38 4.09 -27.37
N VAL A 4 28.38 5.22 -28.10
CA VAL A 4 27.89 6.51 -27.59
C VAL A 4 26.36 6.51 -27.51
N VAL A 5 25.70 5.92 -28.51
CA VAL A 5 24.24 5.71 -28.51
C VAL A 5 23.82 4.75 -27.39
N ASN A 6 24.55 3.65 -27.19
CA ASN A 6 24.31 2.68 -26.13
C ASN A 6 24.59 3.27 -24.73
N ALA A 7 25.59 4.16 -24.59
CA ALA A 7 25.86 4.90 -23.37
C ALA A 7 24.78 5.95 -23.05
N GLN A 8 24.21 6.61 -24.07
CA GLN A 8 23.06 7.50 -23.89
C GLN A 8 21.79 6.73 -23.52
N LEU A 9 21.53 5.59 -24.17
CA LEU A 9 20.39 4.71 -23.86
C LEU A 9 20.49 4.06 -22.46
N SER A 10 21.70 3.80 -21.97
CA SER A 10 21.92 3.31 -20.59
C SER A 10 21.81 4.42 -19.55
N THR A 11 22.08 5.67 -19.95
CA THR A 11 21.94 6.85 -19.08
C THR A 11 20.49 7.30 -18.96
N GLU A 12 19.68 7.20 -20.03
CA GLU A 12 18.22 7.43 -19.94
C GLU A 12 17.49 6.39 -19.08
N ARG A 13 18.06 5.20 -18.92
CA ARG A 13 17.46 4.10 -18.14
C ARG A 13 17.80 4.12 -16.65
N ARG A 14 18.59 5.12 -16.20
CA ARG A 14 18.82 5.37 -14.78
C ARG A 14 17.76 6.33 -14.28
N ASN A 15 16.70 5.77 -13.68
CA ASN A 15 15.76 6.50 -12.82
C ASN A 15 16.54 7.10 -11.64
N THR A 16 17.13 8.28 -11.81
CA THR A 16 17.58 9.07 -10.68
C THR A 16 16.34 9.46 -9.88
N LEU A 17 16.35 9.27 -8.55
CA LEU A 17 15.22 9.54 -7.66
C LEU A 17 14.59 10.93 -7.89
N ALA A 18 15.39 11.89 -8.35
CA ALA A 18 14.96 13.25 -8.72
C ALA A 18 13.96 13.33 -9.91
N ARG A 19 13.74 12.27 -10.70
CA ARG A 19 12.83 12.27 -11.86
C ARG A 19 11.54 11.47 -11.66
N TRP A 20 11.26 10.99 -10.45
CA TRP A 20 10.03 10.23 -10.18
C TRP A 20 8.79 11.09 -10.39
N SER A 21 7.75 10.47 -10.96
CA SER A 21 6.41 11.07 -11.03
C SER A 21 5.82 11.26 -9.62
N PHE A 22 4.78 12.08 -9.53
CA PHE A 22 4.04 12.27 -8.29
C PHE A 22 3.55 10.95 -7.69
N LEU A 23 2.97 10.08 -8.51
CA LEU A 23 2.46 8.79 -8.04
C LEU A 23 3.56 7.89 -7.47
N GLN A 24 4.75 7.88 -8.07
CA GLN A 24 5.87 7.09 -7.56
C GLN A 24 6.34 7.58 -6.19
N TRP A 25 6.48 8.90 -6.01
CA TRP A 25 6.79 9.48 -4.72
C TRP A 25 5.69 9.21 -3.68
N ALA A 26 4.43 9.38 -4.06
CA ALA A 26 3.30 9.14 -3.16
C ALA A 26 3.24 7.67 -2.70
N VAL A 27 3.38 6.70 -3.62
CA VAL A 27 3.41 5.27 -3.28
C VAL A 27 4.60 4.92 -2.39
N PHE A 28 5.77 5.50 -2.64
CA PHE A 28 6.92 5.30 -1.77
C PHE A 28 6.66 5.80 -0.34
N VAL A 29 6.13 7.01 -0.19
CA VAL A 29 5.82 7.59 1.12
C VAL A 29 4.74 6.78 1.84
N VAL A 30 3.66 6.40 1.14
CA VAL A 30 2.60 5.55 1.70
C VAL A 30 3.17 4.20 2.15
N GLY A 31 4.01 3.58 1.32
CA GLY A 31 4.66 2.31 1.65
C GLY A 31 5.52 2.42 2.90
N VAL A 32 6.42 3.40 2.97
CA VAL A 32 7.27 3.62 4.16
C VAL A 32 6.44 3.89 5.41
N ALA A 33 5.41 4.74 5.32
CA ALA A 33 4.56 5.08 6.44
C ALA A 33 3.84 3.84 7.00
N HIS A 34 3.23 3.03 6.13
CA HIS A 34 2.51 1.83 6.58
C HIS A 34 3.45 0.71 7.02
N ILE A 35 4.65 0.59 6.46
CA ILE A 35 5.67 -0.34 6.97
C ILE A 35 6.05 0.06 8.40
N ALA A 36 6.33 1.34 8.65
CA ALA A 36 6.64 1.82 10.00
C ALA A 36 5.46 1.61 10.96
N TRP A 37 4.23 1.83 10.51
CA TRP A 37 3.03 1.60 11.29
C TRP A 37 2.82 0.11 11.63
N ALA A 38 3.02 -0.79 10.66
CA ALA A 38 2.96 -2.24 10.90
C ALA A 38 4.05 -2.72 11.86
N ILE A 39 5.26 -2.16 11.79
CA ILE A 39 6.34 -2.45 12.75
C ILE A 39 5.96 -1.96 14.14
N ALA A 40 5.39 -0.76 14.27
CA ALA A 40 4.91 -0.25 15.55
C ALA A 40 3.79 -1.14 16.12
N GLY A 41 2.87 -1.60 15.26
CA GLY A 41 1.84 -2.58 15.59
C GLY A 41 2.41 -3.90 16.11
N TRP A 42 3.41 -4.47 15.42
CA TRP A 42 4.12 -5.66 15.88
C TRP A 42 4.74 -5.45 17.26
N ILE A 43 5.43 -4.32 17.46
CA ILE A 43 6.09 -4.02 18.74
C ILE A 43 5.04 -3.90 19.87
N ALA A 44 3.89 -3.29 19.58
CA ALA A 44 2.81 -3.11 20.53
C ALA A 44 2.13 -4.44 20.91
N GLU A 45 1.90 -5.32 19.94
CA GLU A 45 1.30 -6.64 20.15
C GLU A 45 1.92 -7.68 19.18
N PRO A 46 2.96 -8.42 19.61
CA PRO A 46 3.73 -9.31 18.73
C PRO A 46 3.14 -10.71 18.59
N SER A 47 2.01 -11.03 19.24
CA SER A 47 1.51 -12.40 19.30
C SER A 47 0.86 -12.88 17.99
N PHE A 48 0.94 -14.19 17.75
CA PHE A 48 0.35 -14.87 16.60
C PHE A 48 -0.83 -15.78 17.02
N ALA A 49 -1.50 -15.43 18.13
CA ALA A 49 -2.67 -16.15 18.60
C ALA A 49 -3.85 -15.98 17.62
N VAL A 50 -4.78 -16.93 17.65
CA VAL A 50 -5.98 -16.97 16.79
C VAL A 50 -7.21 -17.33 17.62
N GLY A 51 -8.38 -16.87 17.18
CA GLY A 51 -9.67 -17.09 17.84
C GLY A 51 -10.18 -15.86 18.61
N GLU A 52 -11.34 -16.02 19.24
CA GLU A 52 -12.15 -14.95 19.86
C GLU A 52 -11.44 -14.16 20.96
N HIS A 53 -10.37 -14.72 21.54
CA HIS A 53 -9.61 -14.09 22.61
C HIS A 53 -8.14 -13.84 22.23
N ALA A 54 -7.84 -13.84 20.93
CA ALA A 54 -6.53 -13.42 20.48
C ALA A 54 -6.33 -11.94 20.85
N PRO A 55 -5.21 -11.58 21.49
CA PRO A 55 -4.99 -10.21 21.89
C PRO A 55 -4.74 -9.35 20.64
N ALA A 56 -5.22 -8.11 20.71
CA ALA A 56 -4.99 -7.09 19.71
C ALA A 56 -4.84 -5.74 20.42
N THR A 57 -3.93 -4.90 19.91
CA THR A 57 -3.69 -3.56 20.45
C THR A 57 -3.94 -2.51 19.37
N PRO A 58 -4.79 -1.51 19.62
CA PRO A 58 -5.01 -0.43 18.68
C PRO A 58 -3.77 0.47 18.58
N VAL A 59 -3.28 0.68 17.37
CA VAL A 59 -2.22 1.64 17.06
C VAL A 59 -2.75 2.57 15.97
N LEU A 60 -2.94 3.85 16.31
CA LEU A 60 -3.49 4.88 15.41
C LEU A 60 -4.82 4.49 14.73
N GLY A 61 -5.68 3.73 15.42
CA GLY A 61 -7.00 3.34 14.90
C GLY A 61 -7.05 1.97 14.22
N MET A 62 -5.90 1.32 13.97
CA MET A 62 -5.81 -0.04 13.43
C MET A 62 -5.50 -1.03 14.56
N ASP A 63 -6.24 -2.13 14.65
CA ASP A 63 -6.00 -3.16 15.67
C ASP A 63 -4.88 -4.09 15.21
N TYR A 64 -3.77 -4.14 15.95
CA TYR A 64 -2.64 -4.98 15.60
C TYR A 64 -2.51 -6.22 16.48
N ASN A 65 -2.15 -7.31 15.82
CA ASN A 65 -1.41 -8.43 16.38
C ASN A 65 -0.31 -8.83 15.37
N GLY A 66 0.47 -9.87 15.67
CA GLY A 66 1.55 -10.34 14.81
C GLY A 66 1.08 -10.71 13.40
N TRP A 67 -0.09 -11.32 13.25
CA TRP A 67 -0.66 -11.64 11.94
C TRP A 67 -1.03 -10.38 11.15
N HIS A 68 -1.67 -9.40 11.78
CA HIS A 68 -2.01 -8.15 11.10
C HIS A 68 -0.75 -7.36 10.73
N ALA A 69 0.25 -7.32 11.61
CA ALA A 69 1.54 -6.69 11.31
C ALA A 69 2.23 -7.33 10.10
N VAL A 70 2.27 -8.67 10.02
CA VAL A 70 2.79 -9.39 8.86
C VAL A 70 1.98 -9.08 7.60
N ALA A 71 0.65 -9.06 7.68
CA ALA A 71 -0.20 -8.72 6.55
C ALA A 71 0.08 -7.30 6.04
N GLY A 72 0.25 -6.32 6.95
CA GLY A 72 0.64 -4.95 6.62
C GLY A 72 2.00 -4.91 5.92
N LEU A 73 3.01 -5.61 6.45
CA LEU A 73 4.33 -5.68 5.81
C LEU A 73 4.28 -6.32 4.42
N LEU A 74 3.48 -7.38 4.24
CA LEU A 74 3.31 -8.05 2.95
C LEU A 74 2.54 -7.19 1.94
N LEU A 75 1.60 -6.37 2.40
CA LEU A 75 0.85 -5.45 1.54
C LEU A 75 1.67 -4.22 1.15
N PHE A 76 2.43 -3.63 2.08
CA PHE A 76 3.12 -2.35 1.88
C PHE A 76 4.62 -2.47 1.55
N GLY A 77 5.26 -3.60 1.85
CA GLY A 77 6.62 -3.90 1.37
C GLY A 77 6.76 -3.82 -0.15
N PRO A 78 5.85 -4.45 -0.94
CA PRO A 78 5.85 -4.35 -2.40
C PRO A 78 5.68 -2.93 -2.94
N ALA A 79 5.14 -1.98 -2.16
CA ALA A 79 5.01 -0.58 -2.58
C ALA A 79 6.36 0.05 -2.93
N LEU A 80 7.43 -0.32 -2.19
CA LEU A 80 8.78 0.18 -2.42
C LEU A 80 9.32 -0.22 -3.78
N VAL A 81 8.99 -1.44 -4.23
CA VAL A 81 9.35 -1.93 -5.57
C VAL A 81 8.42 -1.34 -6.62
N ALA A 82 7.12 -1.24 -6.34
CA ALA A 82 6.15 -0.66 -7.25
C ALA A 82 6.46 0.81 -7.58
N ALA A 83 6.97 1.58 -6.61
CA ALA A 83 7.39 2.97 -6.79
C ALA A 83 8.51 3.13 -7.84
N LEU A 84 9.27 2.08 -8.17
CA LEU A 84 10.35 2.15 -9.15
C LEU A 84 9.86 2.41 -10.58
N ARG A 85 8.58 2.14 -10.89
CA ARG A 85 7.98 2.41 -12.21
C ARG A 85 6.55 2.93 -12.07
N LYS A 86 6.23 4.05 -12.72
CA LYS A 86 4.89 4.66 -12.66
C LYS A 86 3.72 3.68 -12.93
N PRO A 87 3.74 2.82 -13.97
CA PRO A 87 2.66 1.85 -14.17
C PRO A 87 2.55 0.81 -13.04
N TRP A 88 3.67 0.42 -12.43
CA TRP A 88 3.67 -0.51 -11.32
C TRP A 88 3.07 0.15 -10.07
N ALA A 89 3.46 1.39 -9.77
CA ALA A 89 2.87 2.19 -8.70
C ALA A 89 1.35 2.32 -8.86
N ALA A 90 0.87 2.57 -10.09
CA ALA A 90 -0.55 2.66 -10.39
C ALA A 90 -1.30 1.35 -10.17
N TRP A 91 -0.81 0.24 -10.74
CA TRP A 91 -1.44 -1.07 -10.54
C TRP A 91 -1.40 -1.52 -9.08
N TYR A 92 -0.30 -1.23 -8.38
CA TYR A 92 -0.19 -1.46 -6.94
C TYR A 92 -1.30 -0.73 -6.19
N CYS A 93 -1.49 0.59 -6.41
CA CYS A 93 -2.56 1.35 -5.79
C CYS A 93 -3.93 0.74 -6.04
N VAL A 94 -4.24 0.34 -7.29
CA VAL A 94 -5.54 -0.26 -7.62
C VAL A 94 -5.74 -1.58 -6.89
N ILE A 95 -4.76 -2.48 -6.94
CA ILE A 95 -4.87 -3.81 -6.32
C ILE A 95 -4.94 -3.69 -4.80
N ALA A 96 -4.07 -2.88 -4.19
CA ALA A 96 -4.05 -2.66 -2.74
C ALA A 96 -5.32 -1.97 -2.25
N ALA A 97 -5.86 -1.01 -3.00
CA ALA A 97 -7.12 -0.36 -2.66
C ALA A 97 -8.30 -1.34 -2.70
N LEU A 98 -8.40 -2.16 -3.75
CA LEU A 98 -9.52 -3.10 -3.90
C LEU A 98 -9.44 -4.26 -2.90
N GLY A 99 -8.26 -4.86 -2.75
CA GLY A 99 -8.07 -6.00 -1.85
C GLY A 99 -7.97 -5.56 -0.39
N GLY A 100 -6.90 -4.84 -0.06
CA GLY A 100 -6.59 -4.44 1.31
C GLY A 100 -7.47 -3.29 1.81
N GLY A 101 -7.82 -2.31 0.98
CA GLY A 101 -8.64 -1.18 1.43
C GLY A 101 -10.12 -1.54 1.55
N PHE A 102 -10.76 -1.85 0.44
CA PHE A 102 -12.20 -2.11 0.39
C PHE A 102 -12.57 -3.54 0.77
N GLY A 103 -11.88 -4.54 0.25
CA GLY A 103 -12.19 -5.95 0.54
C GLY A 103 -12.12 -6.26 2.04
N VAL A 104 -10.96 -5.97 2.65
CA VAL A 104 -10.78 -6.14 4.11
C VAL A 104 -11.63 -5.15 4.90
N GLY A 105 -11.62 -3.86 4.54
CA GLY A 105 -12.37 -2.84 5.28
C GLY A 105 -13.88 -3.10 5.33
N PHE A 106 -14.49 -3.47 4.21
CA PHE A 106 -15.91 -3.83 4.20
C PHE A 106 -16.20 -5.10 4.97
N TRP A 107 -15.31 -6.11 4.95
CA TRP A 107 -15.47 -7.28 5.81
C TRP A 107 -15.44 -6.87 7.29
N ALA A 108 -14.44 -6.08 7.70
CA ALA A 108 -14.25 -5.64 9.07
C ALA A 108 -15.42 -4.78 9.60
N LEU A 109 -16.19 -4.10 8.74
CA LEU A 109 -17.42 -3.43 9.18
C LEU A 109 -18.47 -4.39 9.76
N PHE A 110 -18.49 -5.64 9.29
CA PHE A 110 -19.54 -6.61 9.64
C PHE A 110 -19.02 -7.77 10.51
N SER A 111 -17.70 -7.85 10.73
CA SER A 111 -17.11 -8.89 11.55
C SER A 111 -15.87 -8.40 12.27
N ASP A 112 -15.78 -8.75 13.54
CA ASP A 112 -14.60 -8.68 14.40
C ASP A 112 -13.56 -9.78 14.10
N HIS A 113 -13.85 -10.66 13.13
CA HIS A 113 -12.98 -11.73 12.67
C HIS A 113 -12.81 -11.66 11.15
N VAL A 114 -11.61 -11.25 10.71
CA VAL A 114 -11.25 -11.30 9.28
C VAL A 114 -10.16 -12.34 9.10
N LEU A 115 -10.49 -13.43 8.42
CA LEU A 115 -9.63 -14.60 8.31
C LEU A 115 -9.25 -15.15 9.71
N MET A 116 -7.98 -15.09 10.09
CA MET A 116 -7.45 -15.49 11.39
C MET A 116 -7.19 -14.30 12.33
N LEU A 117 -7.50 -13.07 11.90
CA LEU A 117 -7.31 -11.83 12.66
C LEU A 117 -8.51 -11.60 13.58
N SER A 118 -8.25 -11.25 14.84
CA SER A 118 -9.26 -10.81 15.79
C SER A 118 -9.12 -9.29 15.98
N PHE A 119 -10.24 -8.58 15.83
CA PHE A 119 -10.32 -7.12 15.84
C PHE A 119 -11.38 -6.64 16.84
N PRO A 120 -11.04 -6.53 18.14
CA PRO A 120 -11.96 -6.04 19.15
C PRO A 120 -12.55 -4.64 18.85
N HIS A 121 -11.82 -3.81 18.10
CA HIS A 121 -12.21 -2.48 17.64
C HIS A 121 -12.42 -2.42 16.11
N HIS A 122 -12.96 -3.49 15.53
CA HIS A 122 -13.11 -3.68 14.07
C HIS A 122 -13.74 -2.51 13.29
N HIS A 123 -14.55 -1.66 13.90
CA HIS A 123 -15.10 -0.48 13.22
C HIS A 123 -14.04 0.57 12.88
N MET A 124 -13.09 0.85 13.78
CA MET A 124 -12.01 1.80 13.51
C MET A 124 -11.03 1.22 12.50
N ASP A 125 -10.74 -0.07 12.63
CA ASP A 125 -9.91 -0.81 11.68
C ASP A 125 -10.49 -0.76 10.26
N ALA A 126 -11.80 -1.02 10.14
CA ALA A 126 -12.53 -0.92 8.89
C ALA A 126 -12.47 0.48 8.27
N ILE A 127 -12.63 1.53 9.08
CA ILE A 127 -12.53 2.91 8.62
C ILE A 127 -11.14 3.18 8.05
N GLU A 128 -10.08 2.81 8.76
CA GLU A 128 -8.69 3.01 8.32
C GLU A 128 -8.38 2.27 7.01
N HIS A 129 -8.87 1.03 6.86
CA HIS A 129 -8.79 0.27 5.61
C HIS A 129 -9.48 1.00 4.45
N ILE A 130 -10.73 1.43 4.65
CA ILE A 130 -11.51 2.13 3.61
C ILE A 130 -10.85 3.46 3.25
N VAL A 131 -10.41 4.25 4.22
CA VAL A 131 -9.70 5.52 4.00
C VAL A 131 -8.42 5.29 3.20
N THR A 132 -7.64 4.27 3.56
CA THR A 132 -6.44 3.90 2.81
C THR A 132 -6.77 3.53 1.36
N GLY A 133 -7.83 2.75 1.14
CA GLY A 133 -8.31 2.41 -0.21
C GLY A 133 -8.71 3.65 -1.03
N VAL A 134 -9.45 4.59 -0.43
CA VAL A 134 -9.84 5.86 -1.07
C VAL A 134 -8.61 6.69 -1.42
N VAL A 135 -7.66 6.83 -0.49
CA VAL A 135 -6.41 7.58 -0.71
C VAL A 135 -5.62 6.98 -1.88
N LEU A 136 -5.42 5.66 -1.90
CA LEU A 136 -4.67 4.98 -2.96
C LEU A 136 -5.30 5.20 -4.35
N LEU A 137 -6.62 5.08 -4.49
CA LEU A 137 -7.30 5.39 -5.76
C LEU A 137 -7.25 6.89 -6.09
N GLY A 138 -7.35 7.76 -5.09
CA GLY A 138 -7.20 9.20 -5.24
C GLY A 138 -5.84 9.59 -5.82
N LEU A 139 -4.76 8.95 -5.38
CA LEU A 139 -3.42 9.15 -5.93
C LEU A 139 -3.35 8.82 -7.42
N VAL A 140 -3.95 7.68 -7.83
CA VAL A 140 -4.02 7.29 -9.24
C VAL A 140 -4.85 8.29 -10.04
N ALA A 141 -5.99 8.74 -9.51
CA ALA A 141 -6.84 9.73 -10.16
C ALA A 141 -6.11 11.07 -10.36
N VAL A 142 -5.39 11.55 -9.35
CA VAL A 142 -4.58 12.78 -9.46
C VAL A 142 -3.49 12.63 -10.52
N GLN A 143 -2.80 11.49 -10.56
CA GLN A 143 -1.80 11.23 -11.60
C GLN A 143 -2.45 11.15 -12.99
N ALA A 144 -3.64 10.55 -13.11
CA ALA A 144 -4.37 10.44 -14.38
C ALA A 144 -4.78 11.82 -14.92
N VAL A 145 -5.22 12.72 -14.06
CA VAL A 145 -5.50 14.12 -14.44
C VAL A 145 -4.23 14.81 -14.94
N ARG A 146 -3.10 14.61 -14.28
CA ARG A 146 -1.80 15.19 -14.69
C ARG A 146 -1.28 14.64 -16.01
N ASP A 147 -1.53 13.37 -16.28
CA ASP A 147 -1.01 12.66 -17.46
C ASP A 147 -1.99 12.65 -18.65
N GLY A 148 -3.14 13.31 -18.52
CA GLY A 148 -4.16 13.39 -19.58
C GLY A 148 -4.98 12.11 -19.77
N GLY A 149 -5.00 11.21 -18.79
CA GLY A 149 -5.88 10.03 -18.78
C GLY A 149 -5.28 8.77 -18.13
N LEU A 150 -6.17 7.83 -17.79
CA LEU A 150 -5.81 6.62 -17.04
C LEU A 150 -4.92 5.65 -17.84
N ARG A 151 -5.09 5.58 -19.17
CA ARG A 151 -4.26 4.72 -20.04
C ARG A 151 -2.77 5.06 -19.95
N SER A 152 -2.45 6.36 -19.92
CA SER A 152 -1.08 6.88 -19.77
C SER A 152 -0.44 6.49 -18.44
N VAL A 153 -1.23 6.48 -17.36
CA VAL A 153 -0.77 6.11 -16.01
C VAL A 153 -0.55 4.61 -15.89
N LEU A 154 -1.51 3.81 -16.36
CA LEU A 154 -1.47 2.34 -16.29
C LEU A 154 -0.52 1.70 -17.30
N GLY A 155 0.07 2.47 -18.22
CA GLY A 155 0.95 1.97 -19.27
C GLY A 155 0.22 1.14 -20.33
N LEU A 156 -1.09 1.38 -20.49
CA LEU A 156 -1.91 0.73 -21.51
C LEU A 156 -1.75 1.48 -22.83
N ARG A 157 -1.37 0.76 -23.89
CA ARG A 157 -1.28 1.27 -25.26
C ARG A 157 -2.63 1.15 -25.96
#